data_AF-A0A929Y8V0-F1
#
_entry.id   AF-A0A929Y8V0-F1
#
_cell.length_a   1.000
_cell.length_b   1.000
_cell.length_c   1.000
_cell.angle_alpha   90.00
_cell.angle_beta   90.00
_cell.angle_gamma   90.00
#
_symmetry.space_group_name_H-M   'P 1'
#
loop_
_entity.id
_entity.type
_entity.pdbx_description
1 polymer ?
#
loop_
_entity_poly.entity_id
_entity_poly.type
_entity_poly.pdbx_seq_one_letter_code
_entity_poly.pdbx_strand_id
1 'polypeptide(L)'
;MKKKKGNIMSYAGTFGALLILFVILALASPNFLKFDNMMSILKQTTFNALLSTGMLLCLITAGIDLSVGANATFAACMCGFLVTRGVTNSFVLIVVALLTGTLVGMVNGLLLTRLHLPHPFV
;
A
#
# COMPACT_ATOMS: atom_id res chain seq x y z
N MET A 1 -20.18 30.99 3.73
CA MET A 1 -19.25 29.85 3.53
C MET A 1 -17.84 30.28 3.90
N LYS A 2 -17.32 29.92 5.09
CA LYS A 2 -15.95 30.28 5.50
C LYS A 2 -14.96 29.39 4.72
N LYS A 3 -14.12 29.98 3.87
CA LYS A 3 -13.01 29.27 3.20
C LYS A 3 -12.08 28.71 4.27
N LYS A 4 -12.03 27.39 4.42
CA LYS A 4 -11.08 26.66 5.26
C LYS A 4 -9.68 26.92 4.67
N LYS A 5 -8.90 27.83 5.28
CA LYS A 5 -7.49 28.03 4.90
C LYS A 5 -6.81 26.67 5.01
N GLY A 6 -6.30 26.13 3.91
CA GLY A 6 -5.57 24.87 3.93
C GLY A 6 -4.41 24.98 4.94
N ASN A 7 -4.31 24.02 5.85
CA ASN A 7 -3.29 24.01 6.91
C ASN A 7 -1.90 23.71 6.32
N ILE A 8 -1.33 24.67 5.58
CA ILE A 8 0.05 24.62 5.06
C ILE A 8 1.05 24.35 6.19
N MET A 9 0.76 24.88 7.38
CA MET A 9 1.53 24.67 8.62
C MET A 9 1.54 23.20 9.07
N SER A 10 0.46 22.44 8.81
CA SER A 10 0.41 21.01 9.15
C SER A 10 1.29 20.18 8.23
N TYR A 11 1.26 20.47 6.91
CA TYR A 11 2.14 19.78 5.95
C TYR A 11 3.62 20.12 6.20
N ALA A 12 3.91 21.40 6.48
CA ALA A 12 5.24 21.83 6.87
C ALA A 12 5.70 21.16 8.18
N GLY A 13 4.80 20.98 9.15
CA GLY A 13 5.07 20.29 10.41
C GLY A 13 5.40 18.81 10.21
N THR A 14 4.62 18.08 9.41
CA THR A 14 4.89 16.66 9.11
C THR A 14 6.21 16.48 8.36
N PHE A 15 6.49 17.34 7.36
CA PHE A 15 7.75 17.29 6.63
C PHE A 15 8.94 17.65 7.53
N GLY A 16 8.80 18.65 8.39
CA GLY A 16 9.80 19.01 9.39
C GLY A 16 10.10 17.88 10.37
N ALA A 17 9.06 17.21 10.88
CA ALA A 17 9.22 16.05 11.75
C ALA A 17 9.96 14.90 11.05
N LEU A 18 9.69 14.66 9.77
CA LEU A 18 10.37 13.65 8.97
C LEU A 18 11.86 13.97 8.79
N LEU A 19 12.22 15.24 8.53
CA LEU A 19 13.62 15.66 8.44
C LEU A 19 14.36 15.52 9.76
N ILE A 20 13.73 15.92 10.87
CA ILE A 20 14.31 15.77 12.21
C ILE A 20 14.56 14.29 12.52
N LEU A 21 13.56 13.43 12.27
CA LEU A 21 13.70 11.99 12.46
C LEU A 21 14.81 11.40 11.57
N PHE A 22 14.91 11.85 10.32
CA PHE A 22 15.96 11.42 9.40
C PHE A 22 17.36 11.75 9.95
N VAL A 23 17.58 12.97 10.43
CA VAL A 23 18.87 13.39 11.02
C VAL A 23 19.19 12.58 12.27
N ILE A 24 18.20 12.38 13.16
CA ILE A 24 18.38 11.58 14.37
C ILE A 24 18.78 10.15 14.01
N LEU A 25 18.07 9.50 13.08
CA LEU A 25 18.37 8.13 12.67
C LEU A 25 19.70 8.00 11.94
N ALA A 26 20.08 9.00 11.15
CA ALA A 26 21.38 9.06 10.49
C ALA A 26 22.55 9.12 11.49
N LEU A 27 22.38 9.80 12.62
CA LEU A 27 23.39 9.89 13.68
C LEU A 27 23.35 8.69 14.63
N ALA A 28 22.15 8.20 14.99
CA ALA A 28 21.97 7.13 15.97
C ALA A 28 22.26 5.74 15.42
N SER A 29 22.10 5.52 14.10
CA SER A 29 22.30 4.21 13.48
C SER A 29 23.29 4.28 12.31
N PRO A 30 24.48 3.66 12.44
CA PRO A 30 25.47 3.62 11.35
C PRO A 30 24.99 2.82 10.13
N ASN A 31 23.94 2.03 10.27
CA ASN A 31 23.33 1.28 9.17
C ASN A 31 22.24 2.08 8.43
N PHE A 32 21.78 3.21 8.97
CA PHE A 32 20.63 3.93 8.40
C PHE A 32 20.89 4.43 6.98
N LEU A 33 22.03 5.08 6.76
CA LEU A 33 22.42 5.63 5.45
C LEU A 33 23.01 4.60 4.48
N LYS A 34 23.11 3.33 4.87
CA LYS A 34 23.60 2.29 3.97
C LYS A 34 22.64 2.12 2.79
N PHE A 35 23.21 1.88 1.60
CA PHE A 35 22.44 1.72 0.37
C PHE A 35 21.35 0.65 0.50
N ASP A 36 21.64 -0.49 1.13
CA ASP A 36 20.67 -1.58 1.31
C ASP A 36 19.48 -1.16 2.19
N ASN A 37 19.73 -0.40 3.26
CA ASN A 37 18.66 0.08 4.15
C ASN A 37 17.83 1.16 3.45
N MET A 38 18.48 2.11 2.78
CA MET A 38 17.80 3.13 1.98
C MET A 38 16.93 2.49 0.88
N MET A 39 17.48 1.51 0.15
CA MET A 39 16.76 0.77 -0.88
C MET A 39 15.58 -0.01 -0.30
N SER A 40 15.73 -0.59 0.90
CA SER A 40 14.65 -1.30 1.59
C SER A 40 13.51 -0.36 1.99
N ILE A 41 13.84 0.81 2.54
CA ILE A 41 12.86 1.86 2.90
C ILE A 41 12.13 2.36 1.65
N LEU A 42 12.85 2.61 0.56
CA LEU A 42 12.26 3.05 -0.71
C LEU A 42 11.30 1.99 -1.27
N LYS A 43 11.71 0.70 -1.30
CA LYS A 43 10.85 -0.40 -1.75
C LYS A 43 9.56 -0.51 -0.93
N GLN A 44 9.64 -0.40 0.39
CA GLN A 44 8.48 -0.44 1.27
C GLN A 44 7.56 0.78 1.07
N THR A 45 8.16 1.96 0.86
CA THR A 45 7.42 3.20 0.60
C THR A 45 6.70 3.13 -0.75
N THR A 46 7.34 2.63 -1.80
CA THR A 46 6.72 2.43 -3.12
C THR A 46 5.52 1.48 -3.04
N PHE A 47 5.62 0.39 -2.29
CA PHE A 47 4.50 -0.52 -2.07
C PHE A 47 3.30 0.20 -1.44
N ASN A 48 3.51 0.94 -0.34
CA ASN A 48 2.46 1.69 0.33
C ASN A 48 1.89 2.82 -0.55
N ALA A 49 2.74 3.50 -1.34
CA ALA A 49 2.30 4.54 -2.25
C ALA A 49 1.37 3.96 -3.33
N LEU A 50 1.77 2.88 -3.99
CA LEU A 50 0.93 2.19 -4.98
C LEU A 50 -0.39 1.71 -4.38
N LEU A 51 -0.36 1.08 -3.20
CA LEU A 51 -1.56 0.64 -2.50
C LEU A 51 -2.52 1.81 -2.20
N SER A 52 -1.97 2.92 -1.71
CA SER A 52 -2.75 4.12 -1.37
C SER A 52 -3.47 4.72 -2.57
N THR A 53 -2.90 4.63 -3.78
CA THR A 53 -3.55 5.12 -4.99
C THR A 53 -4.79 4.30 -5.36
N GLY A 54 -4.77 2.98 -5.13
CA GLY A 54 -5.95 2.14 -5.29
C GLY A 54 -7.02 2.44 -4.24
N MET A 55 -6.61 2.56 -2.97
CA MET A 55 -7.52 2.90 -1.87
C MET A 55 -8.19 4.27 -2.04
N LEU A 56 -7.51 5.23 -2.68
CA LEU A 56 -8.07 6.56 -2.95
C LEU A 56 -9.37 6.48 -3.77
N LEU A 57 -9.45 5.58 -4.75
CA LEU A 57 -10.66 5.37 -5.55
C LEU A 57 -11.82 4.92 -4.65
N CYS A 58 -11.58 3.95 -3.75
CA CYS A 58 -12.58 3.46 -2.81
C CYS A 58 -13.04 4.56 -1.83
N LEU A 59 -12.10 5.37 -1.32
CA LEU A 59 -12.39 6.48 -0.42
C LEU A 59 -13.27 7.56 -1.06
N ILE A 60 -13.05 7.89 -2.34
CA ILE A 60 -13.89 8.84 -3.07
C ILE A 60 -15.32 8.32 -3.20
N THR A 61 -15.51 7.01 -3.31
CA THR A 61 -16.83 6.35 -3.33
C THR A 61 -17.46 6.15 -1.94
N ALA A 62 -16.94 6.83 -0.90
CA ALA A 62 -17.39 6.79 0.50
C ALA A 62 -17.27 5.42 1.21
N GLY A 63 -16.47 4.50 0.67
CA GLY A 63 -16.12 3.23 1.33
C GLY A 63 -14.72 3.31 1.93
N ILE A 64 -14.56 2.88 3.19
CA ILE A 64 -13.23 2.59 3.75
C ILE A 64 -12.96 1.13 3.42
N ASP A 65 -12.27 0.89 2.30
CA ASP A 65 -11.98 -0.47 1.84
C ASP A 65 -10.72 -1.00 2.53
N LEU A 66 -10.91 -1.94 3.47
CA LEU A 66 -9.81 -2.57 4.21
C LEU A 66 -9.30 -3.81 3.47
N SER A 67 -10.10 -4.41 2.58
CA SER A 67 -9.74 -5.59 1.80
C SER A 67 -8.62 -5.33 0.84
N VAL A 68 -8.39 -4.09 0.37
CA VAL A 68 -7.29 -3.80 -0.56
C VAL A 68 -5.94 -4.26 0.02
N GLY A 69 -5.72 -4.08 1.32
CA GLY A 69 -4.51 -4.56 2.01
C GLY A 69 -4.45 -6.08 2.14
N ALA A 70 -5.58 -6.72 2.46
CA ALA A 70 -5.68 -8.17 2.52
C ALA A 70 -5.49 -8.82 1.14
N ASN A 71 -6.03 -8.22 0.09
CA ASN A 71 -5.91 -8.66 -1.29
C ASN A 71 -4.45 -8.56 -1.78
N ALA A 72 -3.76 -7.45 -1.49
CA ALA A 72 -2.35 -7.30 -1.80
C ALA A 72 -1.48 -8.36 -1.10
N THR A 73 -1.79 -8.65 0.18
CA THR A 73 -1.11 -9.71 0.95
C THR A 73 -1.40 -11.09 0.37
N PHE A 74 -2.64 -11.37 -0.02
CA PHE A 74 -3.03 -12.63 -0.65
C PHE A 74 -2.30 -12.86 -1.98
N ALA A 75 -2.25 -11.85 -2.85
CA ALA A 75 -1.49 -11.92 -4.09
C ALA A 75 0.01 -12.20 -3.84
N ALA A 76 0.60 -11.58 -2.81
CA ALA A 76 1.98 -11.86 -2.40
C ALA A 76 2.17 -13.31 -1.89
N CYS A 77 1.23 -13.82 -1.09
CA CYS A 77 1.22 -15.21 -0.64
C CYS A 77 1.11 -16.20 -1.79
N MET A 78 0.29 -15.90 -2.81
CA MET A 78 0.16 -16.74 -4.01
C MET A 78 1.47 -16.79 -4.80
N CYS A 79 2.16 -15.67 -4.97
CA CYS A 79 3.50 -15.64 -5.54
C CYS A 79 4.49 -16.47 -4.72
N GLY A 80 4.50 -16.29 -3.39
CA GLY A 80 5.36 -17.05 -2.49
C GLY A 80 5.10 -18.56 -2.57
N PHE A 81 3.83 -18.97 -2.66
CA PHE A 81 3.44 -20.36 -2.84
C PHE A 81 3.95 -20.95 -4.16
N LEU A 82 3.92 -20.19 -5.26
CA LEU A 82 4.47 -20.66 -6.54
C LEU A 82 5.99 -20.77 -6.51
N VAL A 83 6.66 -19.84 -5.84
CA VAL A 83 8.11 -19.90 -5.64
C VAL A 83 8.51 -21.13 -4.84
N THR A 84 7.79 -21.50 -3.79
CA THR A 84 8.07 -22.73 -3.02
C THR A 84 7.81 -24.01 -3.82
N ARG A 85 7.00 -23.94 -4.88
CA ARG A 85 6.76 -25.03 -5.85
C ARG A 85 7.77 -25.05 -7.00
N GLY A 86 8.78 -24.20 -6.98
CA GLY A 86 9.86 -24.16 -7.98
C GLY A 86 9.59 -23.26 -9.18
N VAL A 87 8.52 -22.46 -9.17
CA VAL A 87 8.28 -21.46 -10.23
C VAL A 87 9.18 -20.26 -9.99
N THR A 88 10.22 -20.11 -10.82
CA THR A 88 11.19 -19.01 -10.74
C THR A 88 11.00 -17.93 -11.82
N ASN A 89 10.13 -18.19 -12.79
CA ASN A 89 9.88 -17.25 -13.89
C ASN A 89 9.10 -16.02 -13.39
N SER A 90 9.77 -14.87 -13.36
CA SER A 90 9.19 -13.60 -12.88
C SER A 90 7.95 -13.17 -13.66
N PHE A 91 7.88 -13.44 -14.97
CA PHE A 91 6.69 -13.10 -15.76
C PHE A 91 5.47 -13.90 -15.31
N VAL A 92 5.64 -15.19 -15.01
CA VAL A 92 4.55 -16.05 -14.52
C VAL A 92 4.06 -15.56 -13.17
N LEU A 93 4.97 -15.20 -12.26
CA LEU A 93 4.61 -14.68 -10.93
C LEU A 93 3.83 -13.37 -11.03
N ILE A 94 4.24 -12.45 -11.91
CA ILE A 94 3.53 -11.19 -12.15
C ILE A 94 2.13 -11.46 -12.68
N VAL A 95 1.98 -12.33 -13.69
CA VAL A 95 0.68 -12.67 -14.26
C VAL A 95 -0.24 -13.28 -13.21
N VAL A 96 0.27 -14.20 -12.37
CA VAL A 96 -0.53 -14.80 -11.30
C VAL A 96 -0.91 -13.77 -10.24
N ALA A 97 0.00 -12.89 -9.83
CA ALA A 97 -0.32 -11.81 -8.89
C ALA A 97 -1.45 -10.92 -9.41
N LEU A 98 -1.38 -10.51 -10.68
CA LEU A 98 -2.40 -9.70 -11.33
C LEU A 98 -3.73 -10.44 -11.41
N LEU A 99 -3.74 -11.69 -11.90
CA LEU A 99 -4.97 -12.47 -12.03
C LEU A 99 -5.64 -12.71 -10.67
N THR A 100 -4.89 -13.14 -9.66
CA THR A 100 -5.42 -13.41 -8.32
C THR A 100 -5.94 -12.12 -7.66
N GLY A 101 -5.16 -11.04 -7.71
CA GLY A 101 -5.57 -9.74 -7.17
C GLY A 101 -6.80 -9.15 -7.87
N THR A 102 -6.89 -9.25 -9.20
CA THR A 102 -8.05 -8.78 -9.97
C THR A 102 -9.29 -9.62 -9.68
N LEU A 103 -9.16 -10.95 -9.61
CA LEU A 103 -10.31 -11.84 -9.33
C LEU A 103 -10.88 -11.60 -7.93
N VAL A 104 -10.03 -11.56 -6.91
CA VAL A 104 -10.47 -11.30 -5.52
C VAL A 104 -11.02 -9.89 -5.39
N GLY A 105 -10.35 -8.89 -5.98
CA GLY A 105 -10.85 -7.51 -6.01
C GLY A 105 -12.20 -7.37 -6.71
N MET A 106 -12.42 -8.10 -7.81
CA MET A 106 -13.70 -8.12 -8.52
C MET A 106 -14.80 -8.75 -7.66
N VAL A 107 -14.51 -9.87 -6.98
CA VAL A 107 -15.46 -10.50 -6.04
C VAL A 107 -15.83 -9.51 -4.94
N ASN A 108 -14.84 -8.86 -4.31
CA ASN A 108 -15.05 -7.87 -3.27
C ASN A 108 -15.92 -6.69 -3.75
N GLY A 109 -15.63 -6.15 -4.94
CA GLY A 109 -16.41 -5.07 -5.54
C GLY A 109 -17.85 -5.49 -5.89
N LEU A 110 -18.05 -6.72 -6.38
CA LEU A 110 -19.38 -7.26 -6.65
C LEU A 110 -20.19 -7.47 -5.37
N LEU A 111 -19.56 -8.01 -4.32
CA LEU A 111 -20.19 -8.19 -3.02
C LEU A 111 -20.63 -6.85 -2.41
N LEU A 112 -19.79 -5.81 -2.53
CA LEU A 112 -20.15 -4.46 -2.09
C LEU A 112 -21.35 -3.91 -2.88
N THR A 113 -21.28 -3.95 -4.21
CA THR A 113 -22.25 -3.29 -5.09
C THR A 113 -23.57 -4.03 -5.22
N ARG A 114 -23.59 -5.36 -5.06
CA ARG A 114 -24.80 -6.19 -5.23
C ARG A 114 -25.39 -6.69 -3.92
N LEU A 115 -24.56 -7.03 -2.94
CA LEU A 115 -25.00 -7.58 -1.66
C LEU A 115 -25.12 -6.52 -0.54
N HIS A 116 -24.78 -5.27 -0.82
CA HIS A 116 -24.85 -4.16 0.15
C HIS A 116 -24.14 -4.47 1.48
N LEU A 117 -22.98 -5.15 1.39
CA LEU A 117 -22.18 -5.44 2.58
C LEU A 117 -21.76 -4.15 3.29
N PRO A 118 -21.68 -4.17 4.63
CA PRO A 118 -21.28 -3.02 5.42
C PRO A 118 -19.91 -2.51 4.95
N HIS A 119 -19.85 -1.20 4.71
CA HIS A 119 -18.79 -0.47 4.03
C HIS A 119 -17.35 -0.58 4.59
N PRO A 120 -17.08 -0.95 5.86
CA PRO A 120 -15.71 -1.10 6.34
C PRO A 120 -15.15 -2.54 6.28
N PHE A 121 -15.93 -3.52 5.80
CA PHE A 121 -15.55 -4.95 5.82
C PHE A 121 -15.30 -5.57 4.44
N VAL A 122 -15.46 -4.76 3.40
CA VAL A 122 -14.80 -5.05 2.14
C VAL A 122 -13.43 -4.46 2.33
#